data_AF-A0A3D1T9V6-F1
#
_entry.id   AF-A0A3D1T9V6-F1
#
_cell.length_a   1.000
_cell.length_b   1.000
_cell.length_c   1.000
_cell.angle_alpha   90.00
_cell.angle_beta   90.00
_cell.angle_gamma   90.00
#
_symmetry.space_group_name_H-M   'P 1'
#
loop_
_entity.id
_entity.type
_entity.pdbx_description
1 polymer ?
#
loop_
_entity_poly.entity_id
_entity_poly.type
_entity_poly.pdbx_seq_one_letter_code
_entity_poly.pdbx_strand_id
1 'polypeptide(L)'
;SYPKDGFGSVGKALLTTPGASAELRMKRENIAERLYRVTGQGIYRDSVLAGVPVPIAHPGINGLVVGQDSVDNAIYGGRLFWMWGDTGRAAYPLGHFKMAGAFSDLPGAGGLAPGQGVDLEYFVDADGFSRPTCPWPDEGLIWLEGLLTQVDEQGRERM
;
A
#
# COMPACT_ATOMS: atom_id res chain seq x y z
N SER A 1 4.82 18.35 -16.41
CA SER A 1 5.76 19.47 -16.22
C SER A 1 5.13 20.72 -15.62
N TYR A 2 5.96 21.46 -14.89
CA TYR A 2 5.77 22.86 -14.53
C TYR A 2 6.77 23.72 -15.34
N PRO A 3 6.48 25.00 -15.67
CA PRO A 3 7.40 25.84 -16.42
C PRO A 3 8.78 25.95 -15.77
N LYS A 4 9.82 26.12 -16.60
CA LYS A 4 11.17 26.48 -16.14
C LYS A 4 11.21 27.96 -15.74
N ASP A 5 11.99 28.28 -14.72
CA ASP A 5 12.31 29.68 -14.40
C ASP A 5 13.40 30.26 -15.32
N GLY A 6 13.83 31.51 -15.05
CA GLY A 6 14.87 32.20 -15.82
C GLY A 6 16.26 31.55 -15.76
N PHE A 7 16.48 30.58 -14.88
CA PHE A 7 17.72 29.83 -14.73
C PHE A 7 17.59 28.37 -15.21
N GLY A 8 16.40 27.96 -15.67
CA GLY A 8 16.15 26.63 -16.21
C GLY A 8 15.64 25.60 -15.19
N SER A 9 15.40 26.00 -13.94
CA SER A 9 14.90 25.11 -12.88
C SER A 9 13.41 24.87 -13.01
N VAL A 10 12.96 23.63 -12.77
CA VAL A 10 11.54 23.24 -12.81
C VAL A 10 10.96 23.27 -11.39
N GLY A 11 9.93 24.09 -11.17
CA GLY A 11 9.19 24.13 -9.91
C GLY A 11 8.76 25.54 -9.52
N LYS A 12 8.18 25.67 -8.31
CA LYS A 12 7.83 26.96 -7.71
C LYS A 12 8.10 26.93 -6.22
N ALA A 13 8.88 27.89 -5.73
CA ALA A 13 8.99 28.15 -4.31
C ALA A 13 7.70 28.81 -3.82
N LEU A 14 7.14 28.29 -2.73
CA LEU A 14 5.94 28.82 -2.09
C LEU A 14 6.32 29.34 -0.71
N LEU A 15 6.02 30.62 -0.45
CA LEU A 15 6.01 31.14 0.91
C LEU A 15 4.69 30.72 1.56
N THR A 16 4.76 29.90 2.60
CA THR A 16 3.57 29.38 3.29
C THR A 16 3.12 30.33 4.39
N THR A 17 1.82 30.31 4.70
CA THR A 17 1.20 31.01 5.83
C THR A 17 0.16 30.07 6.44
N PRO A 18 0.05 29.94 7.77
CA PRO A 18 -0.95 29.08 8.40
C PRO A 18 -2.35 29.37 7.87
N GLY A 19 -3.07 28.32 7.44
CA GLY A 19 -4.43 28.42 6.91
C GLY A 19 -4.55 28.90 5.44
N ALA A 20 -3.47 29.29 4.78
CA ALA A 20 -3.50 29.68 3.37
C ALA A 20 -3.42 28.46 2.43
N SER A 21 -3.86 28.63 1.19
CA SER A 21 -3.75 27.62 0.12
C SER A 21 -3.11 28.22 -1.12
N ALA A 22 -2.41 27.38 -1.89
CA ALA A 22 -1.81 27.76 -3.17
C ALA A 22 -2.13 26.68 -4.21
N GLU A 23 -2.57 27.11 -5.40
CA GLU A 23 -2.82 26.21 -6.54
C GLU A 23 -1.63 26.26 -7.50
N LEU A 24 -1.12 25.08 -7.89
CA LEU A 24 -0.10 24.92 -8.93
C LEU A 24 -0.67 24.16 -10.12
N ARG A 25 -0.91 24.86 -11.22
CA ARG A 25 -1.33 24.22 -12.47
C ARG A 25 -0.12 23.65 -13.18
N MET A 26 -0.19 22.38 -13.56
CA MET A 26 0.87 21.65 -14.25
C MET A 26 0.34 21.00 -15.52
N LYS A 27 1.20 20.87 -16.53
CA LYS A 27 0.91 20.06 -17.71
C LYS A 27 1.12 18.59 -17.36
N ARG A 28 0.10 17.75 -17.55
CA ARG A 28 0.26 16.29 -17.47
C ARG A 28 1.07 15.81 -18.67
N GLU A 29 2.15 15.07 -18.41
CA GLU A 29 3.01 14.48 -19.46
C GLU A 29 2.92 12.96 -19.45
N ASN A 30 2.79 12.35 -18.26
CA ASN A 30 2.50 10.93 -18.14
C ASN A 30 1.03 10.69 -18.51
N ILE A 31 0.81 9.84 -19.51
CA ILE A 31 -0.53 9.39 -19.89
C ILE A 31 -1.16 8.57 -18.75
N ALA A 32 -0.32 7.79 -18.05
CA ALA A 32 -0.74 7.04 -16.87
C ALA A 32 -0.97 7.96 -15.67
N GLU A 33 -2.05 7.68 -14.94
CA GLU A 33 -2.35 8.28 -13.65
C GLU A 33 -2.06 7.28 -12.53
N ARG A 34 -1.22 7.68 -11.58
CA ARG A 34 -1.12 6.94 -10.33
C ARG A 34 -2.33 7.30 -9.48
N LEU A 35 -3.25 6.37 -9.35
CA LEU A 35 -4.51 6.61 -8.64
C LEU A 35 -4.29 6.74 -7.13
N TYR A 36 -3.51 5.84 -6.53
CA TYR A 36 -3.30 5.81 -5.08
C TYR A 36 -2.03 5.04 -4.70
N ARG A 37 -1.75 5.01 -3.40
CA ARG A 37 -0.69 4.21 -2.78
C ARG A 37 -1.37 3.29 -1.75
N VAL A 38 -1.12 1.99 -1.87
CA VAL A 38 -1.72 0.97 -1.00
C VAL A 38 -0.85 0.70 0.23
N THR A 39 0.48 0.63 0.05
CA THR A 39 1.41 0.17 1.09
C THR A 39 2.52 1.19 1.40
N GLY A 40 3.18 0.96 2.53
CA GLY A 40 4.38 1.66 2.97
C GLY A 40 4.11 2.84 3.88
N GLN A 41 5.18 3.40 4.44
CA GLN A 41 5.07 4.36 5.54
C GLN A 41 4.62 5.74 5.08
N GLY A 42 3.86 6.39 5.96
CA GLY A 42 3.59 7.84 5.91
C GLY A 42 2.66 8.29 4.79
N ILE A 43 1.79 7.41 4.27
CA ILE A 43 0.81 7.75 3.22
C ILE A 43 -0.01 8.99 3.63
N TYR A 44 -0.36 9.10 4.92
CA TYR A 44 -1.11 10.23 5.47
C TYR A 44 -0.40 10.96 6.61
N ARG A 45 0.93 10.86 6.70
CA ARG A 45 1.71 11.45 7.81
C ARG A 45 1.37 12.92 8.03
N ASP A 46 1.39 13.71 6.96
CA ASP A 46 1.23 15.15 7.08
C ASP A 46 -0.22 15.54 7.40
N SER A 47 -1.20 14.78 6.89
CA SER A 47 -2.60 14.93 7.31
C SER A 47 -2.76 14.68 8.81
N VAL A 48 -2.16 13.61 9.33
CA VAL A 48 -2.18 13.31 10.78
C VAL A 48 -1.54 14.44 11.58
N LEU A 49 -0.36 14.93 11.17
CA LEU A 49 0.33 16.04 11.85
C LEU A 49 -0.47 17.35 11.81
N ALA A 50 -1.21 17.59 10.73
CA ALA A 50 -2.05 18.77 10.56
C ALA A 50 -3.45 18.62 11.18
N GLY A 51 -3.79 17.48 11.79
CA GLY A 51 -5.14 17.21 12.32
C GLY A 51 -6.22 17.11 11.23
N VAL A 52 -5.83 16.80 9.99
CA VAL A 52 -6.74 16.61 8.85
C VAL A 52 -7.25 15.17 8.86
N PRO A 53 -8.56 14.94 8.66
CA PRO A 53 -9.13 13.60 8.59
C PRO A 53 -8.47 12.72 7.53
N VAL A 54 -8.33 11.43 7.86
CA VAL A 54 -7.72 10.41 6.99
C VAL A 54 -8.66 9.21 6.88
N PRO A 55 -8.74 8.57 5.70
CA PRO A 55 -9.77 7.56 5.44
C PRO A 55 -9.42 6.17 5.95
N ILE A 56 -8.15 5.87 6.22
CA ILE A 56 -7.68 4.53 6.62
C ILE A 56 -7.43 4.42 8.13
N ALA A 57 -7.61 3.21 8.67
CA ALA A 57 -7.47 2.89 10.08
C ALA A 57 -6.03 3.04 10.61
N HIS A 58 -5.03 2.75 9.77
CA HIS A 58 -3.60 2.79 10.12
C HIS A 58 -2.82 3.80 9.24
N PRO A 59 -3.04 5.12 9.42
CA PRO A 59 -2.56 6.17 8.51
C PRO A 59 -1.05 6.46 8.58
N GLY A 60 -0.39 6.07 9.67
CA GLY A 60 1.04 6.27 9.89
C GLY A 60 1.89 5.14 9.31
N ILE A 61 1.75 3.96 9.89
CA ILE A 61 2.41 2.73 9.45
C ILE A 61 1.52 1.53 9.83
N ASN A 62 1.31 0.62 8.88
CA ASN A 62 0.49 -0.58 9.06
C ASN A 62 1.36 -1.83 8.92
N GLY A 63 1.18 -2.82 9.81
CA GLY A 63 2.02 -4.04 9.85
C GLY A 63 3.53 -3.79 9.94
N LEU A 64 3.95 -2.61 10.42
CA LEU A 64 5.34 -2.11 10.39
C LEU A 64 6.02 -2.17 9.00
N VAL A 65 5.24 -2.16 7.93
CA VAL A 65 5.71 -2.21 6.55
C VAL A 65 6.07 -0.80 6.06
N VAL A 66 7.28 -0.62 5.54
CA VAL A 66 7.73 0.67 4.99
C VAL A 66 7.64 0.74 3.46
N GLY A 67 7.60 -0.41 2.80
CA GLY A 67 7.43 -0.54 1.35
C GLY A 67 7.33 -2.00 0.94
N GLN A 68 6.63 -2.22 -0.17
CA GLN A 68 6.46 -3.55 -0.78
C GLN A 68 6.53 -3.45 -2.29
N ASP A 69 7.00 -4.51 -2.93
CA ASP A 69 6.91 -4.70 -4.37
C ASP A 69 5.99 -5.87 -4.74
N SER A 70 5.74 -6.00 -6.04
CA SER A 70 4.76 -6.93 -6.61
C SER A 70 3.36 -6.74 -6.01
N VAL A 71 2.37 -7.45 -6.54
CA VAL A 71 1.08 -7.63 -5.88
C VAL A 71 0.33 -8.76 -6.57
N ASP A 72 -0.03 -9.76 -5.79
CA ASP A 72 -1.03 -10.75 -6.18
C ASP A 72 -2.25 -10.59 -5.29
N ASN A 73 -3.43 -10.77 -5.87
CA ASN A 73 -4.66 -10.81 -5.09
C ASN A 73 -5.67 -11.77 -5.69
N ALA A 74 -6.54 -12.29 -4.83
CA ALA A 74 -7.71 -13.05 -5.21
C ALA A 74 -8.85 -12.75 -4.23
N ILE A 75 -10.09 -12.93 -4.68
CA ILE A 75 -11.24 -12.92 -3.78
C ILE A 75 -11.30 -14.28 -3.09
N TYR A 76 -11.23 -14.29 -1.76
CA TYR A 76 -11.26 -15.50 -0.94
C TYR A 76 -12.02 -15.25 0.36
N GLY A 77 -12.97 -16.12 0.67
CA GLY A 77 -13.89 -15.98 1.78
C GLY A 77 -14.74 -14.71 1.70
N GLY A 78 -15.05 -14.22 0.50
CA GLY A 78 -15.77 -12.96 0.28
C GLY A 78 -14.96 -11.69 0.58
N ARG A 79 -13.63 -11.80 0.75
CA ARG A 79 -12.70 -10.69 1.02
C ARG A 79 -11.60 -10.64 -0.03
N LEU A 80 -10.89 -9.52 -0.14
CA LEU A 80 -9.67 -9.46 -0.93
C LEU A 80 -8.53 -10.03 -0.09
N PHE A 81 -7.94 -11.13 -0.55
CA PHE A 81 -6.68 -11.64 -0.04
C PHE A 81 -5.55 -11.04 -0.87
N TRP A 82 -4.55 -10.50 -0.19
CA TRP A 82 -3.41 -9.82 -0.80
C TRP A 82 -2.13 -10.57 -0.49
N MET A 83 -1.23 -10.60 -1.46
CA MET A 83 0.16 -10.97 -1.28
C MET A 83 1.09 -9.97 -1.95
N TRP A 84 2.22 -9.71 -1.29
CA TRP A 84 3.29 -8.87 -1.81
C TRP A 84 4.62 -9.59 -1.71
N GLY A 85 5.58 -9.21 -2.54
CA GLY A 85 6.94 -9.72 -2.51
C GLY A 85 7.79 -9.11 -1.41
N ASP A 86 8.86 -8.46 -1.83
CA ASP A 86 9.89 -7.86 -0.98
C ASP A 86 9.24 -6.91 -0.01
N THR A 87 9.35 -7.21 1.29
CA THR A 87 8.64 -6.46 2.32
C THR A 87 9.66 -5.82 3.25
N GLY A 88 9.78 -4.49 3.18
CA GLY A 88 10.71 -3.72 4.01
C GLY A 88 10.13 -3.37 5.38
N ARG A 89 11.00 -3.23 6.38
CA ARG A 89 10.67 -2.74 7.73
C ARG A 89 11.49 -1.52 8.12
N ALA A 90 10.99 -0.72 9.07
CA ALA A 90 11.70 0.46 9.56
C ALA A 90 12.91 0.12 10.44
N ALA A 91 12.82 -0.98 11.20
CA ALA A 91 13.79 -1.30 12.26
C ALA A 91 15.15 -1.82 11.76
N TYR A 92 15.27 -2.17 10.47
CA TYR A 92 16.49 -2.78 9.92
C TYR A 92 16.59 -2.53 8.40
N PRO A 93 17.79 -2.47 7.79
CA PRO A 93 17.95 -2.27 6.34
C PRO A 93 17.29 -3.35 5.47
N LEU A 94 17.12 -4.57 6.00
CA LEU A 94 16.42 -5.66 5.34
C LEU A 94 15.12 -5.99 6.08
N GLY A 95 14.10 -6.39 5.32
CA GLY A 95 12.87 -6.98 5.87
C GLY A 95 12.81 -8.48 5.56
N HIS A 96 11.73 -8.95 4.93
CA HIS A 96 11.59 -10.36 4.54
C HIS A 96 11.23 -10.54 3.05
N PHE A 97 11.61 -11.70 2.51
CA PHE A 97 11.54 -12.05 1.08
C PHE A 97 10.85 -13.41 0.89
N LYS A 98 9.68 -13.57 1.52
CA LYS A 98 8.93 -14.84 1.61
C LYS A 98 7.43 -14.62 1.50
N MET A 99 7.09 -13.58 0.73
CA MET A 99 5.79 -12.97 0.59
C MET A 99 5.16 -12.47 1.91
N ALA A 100 4.61 -11.26 1.88
CA ALA A 100 3.72 -10.77 2.91
C ALA A 100 2.27 -11.06 2.53
N GLY A 101 1.36 -11.07 3.49
CA GLY A 101 -0.06 -11.17 3.19
C GLY A 101 -0.95 -10.33 4.11
N ALA A 102 -2.12 -10.00 3.58
CA ALA A 102 -3.17 -9.29 4.32
C ALA A 102 -4.55 -9.66 3.77
N PHE A 103 -5.58 -9.37 4.55
CA PHE A 103 -6.94 -9.23 4.02
C PHE A 103 -7.35 -7.76 3.92
N SER A 104 -8.30 -7.47 3.05
CA SER A 104 -9.16 -6.30 3.18
C SER A 104 -10.58 -6.66 2.74
N ASP A 105 -11.54 -5.90 3.22
CA ASP A 105 -12.91 -6.04 2.72
C ASP A 105 -13.03 -5.49 1.28
N LEU A 106 -14.01 -5.99 0.53
CA LEU A 106 -14.29 -5.53 -0.82
C LEU A 106 -14.92 -4.12 -0.79
N PRO A 107 -14.62 -3.24 -1.76
CA PRO A 107 -15.40 -2.02 -1.95
C PRO A 107 -16.89 -2.33 -2.07
N GLY A 108 -17.72 -1.70 -1.24
CA GLY A 108 -19.16 -1.96 -1.18
C GLY A 108 -19.60 -3.10 -0.24
N ALA A 109 -18.65 -3.78 0.41
CA ALA A 109 -18.91 -4.81 1.42
C ALA A 109 -18.09 -4.57 2.70
N GLY A 110 -18.00 -3.31 3.13
CA GLY A 110 -17.21 -2.89 4.31
C GLY A 110 -15.89 -2.20 3.95
N GLY A 111 -15.32 -2.52 2.77
CA GLY A 111 -14.10 -1.90 2.27
C GLY A 111 -14.31 -0.49 1.73
N LEU A 112 -13.25 0.32 1.82
CA LEU A 112 -13.20 1.68 1.29
C LEU A 112 -13.29 1.71 -0.24
N ALA A 113 -13.74 2.84 -0.79
CA ALA A 113 -13.59 3.09 -2.21
C ALA A 113 -12.08 3.12 -2.58
N PRO A 114 -11.64 2.52 -3.70
CA PRO A 114 -10.22 2.41 -4.02
C PRO A 114 -9.46 3.74 -4.03
N GLY A 115 -10.12 4.84 -4.45
CA GLY A 115 -9.53 6.18 -4.45
C GLY A 115 -9.34 6.81 -3.07
N GLN A 116 -9.94 6.25 -2.01
CA GLN A 116 -9.77 6.70 -0.62
C GLN A 116 -8.65 5.93 0.08
N GLY A 117 -8.51 4.64 -0.17
CA GLY A 117 -7.49 3.81 0.47
C GLY A 117 -7.92 2.35 0.56
N VAL A 118 -7.09 1.54 1.21
CA VAL A 118 -7.39 0.13 1.52
C VAL A 118 -7.03 -0.11 2.98
N ASP A 119 -8.00 -0.55 3.77
CA ASP A 119 -7.76 -0.98 5.15
C ASP A 119 -7.24 -2.42 5.15
N LEU A 120 -5.91 -2.53 5.14
CA LEU A 120 -5.22 -3.81 5.16
C LEU A 120 -5.15 -4.38 6.58
N GLU A 121 -5.64 -5.60 6.75
CA GLU A 121 -5.42 -6.44 7.92
C GLU A 121 -4.21 -7.34 7.64
N TYR A 122 -3.01 -6.85 7.94
CA TYR A 122 -1.78 -7.63 7.76
C TYR A 122 -1.74 -8.84 8.68
N PHE A 123 -1.23 -9.96 8.17
CA PHE A 123 -0.76 -11.03 9.03
C PHE A 123 0.57 -10.62 9.64
N VAL A 124 0.59 -10.42 10.95
CA VAL A 124 1.78 -9.95 11.66
C VAL A 124 2.37 -11.03 12.57
N ASP A 125 3.66 -10.89 12.87
CA ASP A 125 4.37 -11.66 13.87
C ASP A 125 4.17 -11.09 15.29
N ALA A 126 4.86 -11.66 16.28
CA ALA A 126 4.79 -11.20 17.67
C ALA A 126 5.32 -9.78 17.90
N ASP A 127 6.16 -9.28 16.99
CA ASP A 127 6.69 -7.91 17.02
C ASP A 127 5.76 -6.92 16.30
N GLY A 128 4.66 -7.41 15.71
CA GLY A 128 3.70 -6.63 14.92
C GLY A 128 4.16 -6.31 13.51
N PHE A 129 5.29 -6.88 13.04
CA PHE A 129 5.72 -6.75 11.66
C PHE A 129 5.02 -7.78 10.78
N SER A 130 4.75 -7.44 9.52
CA SER A 130 4.28 -8.39 8.51
C SER A 130 5.10 -9.69 8.58
N ARG A 131 4.41 -10.82 8.77
CA ARG A 131 5.05 -12.13 8.82
C ARG A 131 5.10 -12.77 7.43
N PRO A 132 6.14 -13.57 7.13
CA PRO A 132 6.15 -14.45 5.97
C PRO A 132 4.92 -15.34 5.91
N THR A 133 4.25 -15.37 4.76
CA THR A 133 3.04 -16.19 4.54
C THR A 133 3.26 -17.37 3.61
N CYS A 134 4.40 -17.44 2.92
CA CYS A 134 4.78 -18.56 2.07
C CYS A 134 5.91 -19.38 2.73
N PRO A 135 5.58 -20.33 3.64
CA PRO A 135 6.58 -21.23 4.19
C PRO A 135 6.94 -22.29 3.13
N TRP A 136 8.05 -22.08 2.43
CA TRP A 136 8.63 -23.09 1.55
C TRP A 136 9.74 -23.86 2.28
N PRO A 137 9.91 -25.18 2.02
CA PRO A 137 10.95 -25.98 2.68
C PRO A 137 12.37 -25.50 2.40
N ASP A 138 12.60 -24.98 1.20
CA ASP A 138 13.93 -24.54 0.80
C ASP A 138 14.31 -23.20 1.43
N GLU A 139 15.62 -23.05 1.68
CA GLU A 139 16.19 -21.76 2.05
C GLU A 139 16.19 -20.81 0.85
N GLY A 140 16.05 -19.51 1.12
CA GLY A 140 16.17 -18.47 0.10
C GLY A 140 14.99 -17.51 0.04
N LEU A 141 14.93 -16.81 -1.09
CA LEU A 141 13.95 -15.80 -1.42
C LEU A 141 12.82 -16.47 -2.21
N ILE A 142 11.57 -16.22 -1.82
CA ILE A 142 10.40 -16.93 -2.32
C ILE A 142 9.37 -15.90 -2.78
N TRP A 143 8.94 -16.03 -4.03
CA TRP A 143 7.86 -15.26 -4.61
C TRP A 143 6.86 -16.17 -5.31
N LEU A 144 5.57 -15.90 -5.06
CA LEU A 144 4.48 -16.46 -5.88
C LEU A 144 4.16 -15.44 -6.98
N GLU A 145 3.57 -15.90 -8.08
CA GLU A 145 3.19 -15.03 -9.22
C GLU A 145 1.70 -15.04 -9.54
N GLY A 146 0.89 -15.80 -8.80
CA GLY A 146 -0.53 -15.88 -9.09
C GLY A 146 -1.30 -16.64 -8.03
N LEU A 147 -2.49 -16.12 -7.74
CA LEU A 147 -3.44 -16.70 -6.81
C LEU A 147 -4.73 -17.01 -7.56
N LEU A 148 -5.25 -18.22 -7.36
CA LEU A 148 -6.52 -18.64 -7.92
C LEU A 148 -7.38 -19.21 -6.80
N THR A 149 -8.61 -18.72 -6.70
CA THR A 149 -9.61 -19.32 -5.82
C THR A 149 -10.54 -20.21 -6.65
N GLN A 150 -10.75 -21.44 -6.19
CA GLN A 150 -11.66 -22.41 -6.77
C GLN A 150 -12.58 -23.00 -5.71
N VAL A 151 -13.75 -23.48 -6.13
CA VAL A 151 -14.69 -24.18 -5.24
C VAL A 151 -14.47 -25.68 -5.39
N ASP A 152 -14.20 -26.37 -4.28
CA ASP A 152 -14.06 -27.84 -4.27
C ASP A 152 -15.41 -28.56 -4.40
N GLU A 153 -15.37 -29.89 -4.56
CA GLU A 153 -16.59 -30.72 -4.68
C GLU A 153 -17.52 -30.62 -3.45
N GLN A 154 -17.00 -30.17 -2.30
CA GLN A 154 -17.77 -29.96 -1.08
C GLN A 154 -18.30 -28.53 -0.95
N GLY A 155 -18.15 -27.70 -1.99
CA GLY A 155 -18.61 -26.32 -2.01
C GLY A 155 -17.73 -25.34 -1.22
N ARG A 156 -16.49 -25.72 -0.88
CA ARG A 156 -15.57 -24.86 -0.12
C ARG A 156 -14.60 -24.15 -1.04
N GLU A 157 -14.36 -22.87 -0.78
CA GLU A 157 -13.31 -22.14 -1.48
C GLU A 157 -11.93 -22.63 -1.06
N ARG A 158 -11.08 -22.86 -2.07
CA ARG A 158 -9.70 -23.28 -1.99
C ARG A 158 -8.83 -22.32 -2.77
N MET A 159 -7.73 -21.93 -2.14
CA MET A 159 -6.62 -21.21 -2.75
C MET A 159 -5.36 -21.98 -2.45
#